data_AF-A0A1V4DWA2-F1
#
_entry.id   AF-A0A1V4DWA2-F1
#
_cell.length_a   1.000
_cell.length_b   1.000
_cell.length_c   1.000
_cell.angle_alpha   90.00
_cell.angle_beta   90.00
_cell.angle_gamma   90.00
#
_symmetry.space_group_name_H-M   'P 1'
#
loop_
_entity.id
_entity.type
_entity.pdbx_description
1 polymer ?
#
loop_
_entity_poly.entity_id
_entity_poly.type
_entity_poly.pdbx_seq_one_letter_code
_entity_poly.pdbx_strand_id
1 'polypeptide(L)'
;VPPLPGPSGPEAIAAHAAVRGSGRVGRTAAARVLDENAITLAVIASVRHLDTDYDELLMAGTPRMTARERIRPRVEEVLTAWRG
;
A
#
# COMPACT_ATOMS: atom_id res chain seq x y z
N VAL A 1 14.29 26.37 -12.65
CA VAL A 1 14.11 25.11 -11.92
C VAL A 1 13.00 24.33 -12.61
N PRO A 2 13.28 23.20 -13.28
CA PRO A 2 12.20 22.34 -13.74
C PRO A 2 11.45 21.78 -12.51
N PRO A 3 10.13 21.51 -12.60
CA PRO A 3 9.45 20.78 -11.53
C PRO A 3 10.16 19.44 -11.34
N LEU A 4 10.38 19.08 -10.07
CA LEU A 4 10.91 17.75 -9.72
C LEU A 4 10.08 16.68 -10.45
N PRO A 5 10.70 15.62 -10.99
CA PRO A 5 9.93 14.51 -11.53
C PRO A 5 8.96 14.06 -10.44
N GLY A 6 7.69 13.88 -10.82
CA GLY A 6 6.68 13.35 -9.92
C GLY A 6 7.17 12.05 -9.28
N PRO A 7 6.71 11.72 -8.07
CA PRO A 7 7.19 10.54 -7.38
C PRO A 7 7.00 9.33 -8.30
N SER A 8 8.08 8.57 -8.50
CA SER A 8 8.12 7.43 -9.41
C SER A 8 8.28 6.17 -8.57
N GLY A 9 7.46 5.15 -8.81
CA GLY A 9 7.54 3.90 -8.05
C GLY A 9 7.00 4.00 -6.61
N PRO A 10 7.70 3.50 -5.58
CA PRO A 10 7.18 3.38 -4.21
C PRO A 10 6.82 4.73 -3.57
N GLU A 11 7.42 5.84 -4.00
CA GLU A 11 7.05 7.18 -3.55
C GLU A 11 5.67 7.62 -4.04
N ALA A 12 5.28 7.23 -5.27
CA ALA A 12 3.97 7.58 -5.85
C ALA A 12 2.86 6.84 -5.11
N ILE A 13 3.15 5.58 -4.83
CA ILE A 13 2.35 4.65 -4.05
C ILE A 13 2.23 5.16 -2.60
N ALA A 14 3.34 5.58 -1.99
CA ALA A 14 3.35 6.14 -0.63
C ALA A 14 2.58 7.46 -0.54
N ALA A 15 2.67 8.33 -1.55
CA ALA A 15 1.89 9.56 -1.64
C ALA A 15 0.38 9.25 -1.73
N HIS A 16 -0.02 8.29 -2.58
CA HIS A 16 -1.41 7.83 -2.65
C HIS A 16 -1.91 7.25 -1.32
N ALA A 17 -1.10 6.42 -0.67
CA ALA A 17 -1.41 5.85 0.64
C ALA A 17 -1.52 6.92 1.73
N ALA A 18 -0.68 7.97 1.70
CA ALA A 18 -0.75 9.08 2.66
C ALA A 18 -1.98 9.98 2.45
N VAL A 19 -2.42 10.17 1.19
CA VAL A 19 -3.65 10.93 0.86
C VAL A 19 -4.91 10.15 1.26
N ARG A 20 -4.93 8.83 1.04
CA ARG A 20 -6.05 7.95 1.41
C ARG A 20 -6.09 7.66 2.91
N GLY A 21 -4.92 7.45 3.52
CA GLY A 21 -4.73 7.21 4.95
C GLY A 21 -4.41 8.50 5.69
N SER A 22 -5.44 9.28 6.01
CA SER A 22 -5.38 10.60 6.67
C SER A 22 -4.73 10.60 8.09
N GLY A 23 -3.45 10.21 8.22
CA GLY A 23 -2.62 10.65 9.34
C GLY A 23 -1.48 9.77 9.86
N ARG A 24 -1.15 8.59 9.30
CA ARG A 24 -0.09 7.73 9.90
C ARG A 24 1.05 7.27 9.00
N VAL A 25 1.06 7.64 7.72
CA VAL A 25 2.23 7.39 6.85
C VAL A 25 2.75 8.74 6.37
N GLY A 26 3.96 9.12 6.79
CA GLY A 26 4.71 10.25 6.19
C GLY A 26 4.80 11.57 6.97
N ARG A 27 4.16 11.76 8.14
CA ARG A 27 4.20 13.06 8.85
C ARG A 27 5.24 13.21 9.97
N THR A 28 5.99 12.17 10.31
CA THR A 28 7.01 12.23 11.37
C THR A 28 8.41 12.07 10.80
N ALA A 29 9.42 12.65 11.45
CA ALA A 29 10.83 12.51 11.05
C ALA A 29 11.27 11.04 10.94
N ALA A 30 10.64 10.13 11.68
CA ALA A 30 10.84 8.68 11.58
C ALA A 30 10.40 8.09 10.22
N ALA A 31 9.39 8.67 9.56
CA ALA A 31 8.96 8.27 8.23
C ALA A 31 9.96 8.64 7.12
N ARG A 32 10.86 9.60 7.38
CA ARG A 32 11.95 9.97 6.46
C ARG A 32 13.16 9.03 6.55
N VAL A 33 13.25 8.24 7.62
CA VAL A 33 14.30 7.23 7.86
C VAL A 33 13.81 5.82 7.53
N LEU A 34 12.52 5.70 7.17
CA LEU A 34 11.89 4.42 6.89
C LEU A 34 12.40 3.86 5.57
N ASP A 35 12.95 2.65 5.67
CA ASP A 35 13.45 1.86 4.56
C ASP A 35 12.38 1.72 3.44
N GLU A 36 12.80 1.82 2.19
CA GLU A 36 11.93 1.71 1.01
C GLU A 36 11.10 0.41 1.01
N ASN A 37 11.67 -0.68 1.53
CA ASN A 37 10.96 -1.95 1.71
C ASN A 37 9.88 -1.83 2.79
N ALA A 38 10.15 -1.13 3.89
CA ALA A 38 9.17 -0.94 4.95
C ALA A 38 8.00 -0.06 4.50
N ILE A 39 8.25 0.96 3.67
CA ILE A 39 7.20 1.76 3.02
C ILE A 39 6.37 0.86 2.09
N THR A 40 7.04 0.07 1.25
CA THR A 40 6.37 -0.86 0.32
C THR A 40 5.47 -1.85 1.07
N LEU A 41 5.95 -2.43 2.16
CA LEU A 41 5.18 -3.35 2.99
C LEU A 41 3.97 -2.67 3.64
N ALA A 42 4.12 -1.44 4.13
CA ALA A 42 3.03 -0.67 4.73
C ALA A 42 1.92 -0.37 3.71
N VAL A 43 2.29 -0.04 2.48
CA VAL A 43 1.33 0.15 1.38
C VAL A 43 0.62 -1.16 1.08
N ILE A 44 1.35 -2.25 0.85
CA ILE A 44 0.75 -3.56 0.53
C ILE A 44 -0.23 -3.98 1.63
N ALA A 45 0.12 -3.74 2.90
CA ALA A 45 -0.77 -3.97 4.02
C ALA A 45 -2.04 -3.10 3.95
N SER A 46 -1.90 -1.80 3.66
CA SER A 46 -3.05 -0.91 3.49
C SER A 46 -3.98 -1.37 2.36
N VAL A 47 -3.43 -1.65 1.17
CA VAL A 47 -4.23 -2.11 0.01
C VAL A 47 -4.96 -3.40 0.33
N ARG A 48 -4.26 -4.35 0.97
CA ARG A 48 -4.87 -5.61 1.41
C ARG A 48 -6.12 -5.38 2.27
N HIS A 49 -6.05 -4.50 3.26
CA HIS A 49 -7.15 -4.32 4.21
C HIS A 49 -8.26 -3.40 3.70
N LEU A 50 -7.93 -2.44 2.82
CA LEU A 50 -8.89 -1.40 2.40
C LEU A 50 -9.49 -1.64 1.02
N ASP A 51 -8.78 -2.32 0.13
CA ASP A 51 -9.13 -2.42 -1.30
C ASP A 51 -9.36 -3.87 -1.76
N THR A 52 -9.39 -4.82 -0.81
CA THR A 52 -9.66 -6.25 -1.06
C THR A 52 -10.54 -6.86 0.03
N ASP A 53 -11.13 -8.02 -0.26
CA ASP A 53 -11.99 -8.77 0.67
C ASP A 53 -11.19 -9.53 1.75
N TYR A 54 -9.95 -9.12 2.04
CA TYR A 54 -9.06 -9.84 2.95
C TYR A 54 -9.68 -10.06 4.34
N ASP A 55 -10.25 -9.00 4.91
CA ASP A 55 -10.84 -9.07 6.24
C ASP A 55 -12.10 -9.94 6.24
N GLU A 56 -12.89 -9.91 5.17
CA GLU A 56 -14.05 -10.79 5.00
C GLU A 56 -13.65 -12.27 4.89
N LEU A 57 -12.59 -12.57 4.12
CA LEU A 57 -12.04 -13.92 4.01
C LEU A 57 -11.56 -14.43 5.38
N LEU A 58 -10.88 -13.59 6.17
CA LEU A 58 -10.45 -13.96 7.52
C LEU A 58 -11.64 -14.17 8.46
N MET A 59 -12.65 -13.31 8.41
CA MET A 59 -13.87 -13.45 9.21
C MET A 59 -14.65 -14.72 8.84
N ALA A 60 -14.62 -15.13 7.57
CA ALA A 60 -15.19 -16.39 7.09
C ALA A 60 -14.36 -17.64 7.46
N GLY A 61 -13.26 -17.49 8.21
CA GLY A 61 -12.40 -18.59 8.64
C GLY A 61 -11.38 -19.05 7.60
N THR A 62 -11.18 -18.29 6.52
CA THR A 62 -10.16 -18.63 5.50
C THR A 62 -8.76 -18.53 6.12
N PRO A 63 -7.89 -19.54 5.96
CA PRO A 63 -6.52 -19.46 6.43
C PRO A 63 -5.77 -18.26 5.81
N ARG A 64 -4.92 -17.60 6.61
CA ARG A 64 -4.21 -16.37 6.19
C ARG A 64 -3.43 -16.52 4.88
N MET A 65 -2.80 -17.68 4.65
CA MET A 65 -2.04 -17.96 3.44
C MET A 65 -2.97 -18.01 2.22
N THR A 66 -4.05 -18.78 2.31
CA THR A 66 -5.08 -18.88 1.27
C THR A 66 -5.75 -17.52 1.00
N ALA A 67 -6.07 -16.75 2.05
CA ALA A 67 -6.64 -15.42 1.88
C ALA A 67 -5.68 -14.49 1.14
N ARG A 68 -4.37 -14.52 1.46
CA ARG A 68 -3.33 -13.75 0.76
C ARG A 68 -3.19 -14.15 -0.71
N GLU A 69 -3.26 -15.44 -1.01
CA GLU A 69 -3.20 -15.94 -2.38
C GLU A 69 -4.40 -15.46 -3.20
N ARG A 70 -5.60 -15.50 -2.62
CA ARG A 70 -6.84 -15.07 -3.29
C ARG A 70 -6.85 -13.58 -3.64
N ILE A 71 -6.37 -12.73 -2.74
CA ILE A 71 -6.36 -11.27 -2.97
C ILE A 71 -5.17 -10.80 -3.81
N ARG A 72 -4.16 -11.65 -4.04
CA ARG A 72 -2.90 -11.23 -4.71
C ARG A 72 -3.15 -10.52 -6.05
N PRO A 73 -3.99 -11.04 -6.97
CA PRO A 73 -4.28 -10.36 -8.23
C PRO A 73 -4.89 -8.97 -8.01
N ARG A 74 -5.80 -8.84 -7.05
CA ARG A 74 -6.45 -7.56 -6.73
C ARG A 74 -5.46 -6.54 -6.17
N VAL A 75 -4.56 -6.97 -5.29
CA VAL A 75 -3.49 -6.12 -4.76
C VAL A 75 -2.59 -5.63 -5.89
N GLU A 76 -2.19 -6.51 -6.82
CA GLU A 76 -1.36 -6.17 -7.97
C GLU A 76 -2.04 -5.16 -8.92
N GLU A 77 -3.34 -5.34 -9.18
CA GLU A 77 -4.14 -4.39 -9.96
C GLU A 77 -4.15 -2.98 -9.36
N VAL A 78 -4.43 -2.87 -8.04
CA VAL A 78 -4.48 -1.58 -7.34
C VAL A 78 -3.12 -0.91 -7.37
N LEU A 79 -2.04 -1.65 -7.07
CA LEU A 79 -0.69 -1.09 -7.09
C LEU A 79 -0.26 -0.67 -8.50
N THR A 80 -0.67 -1.40 -9.53
CA THR A 80 -0.40 -1.05 -10.93
C THR A 80 -1.14 0.23 -11.32
N ALA A 81 -2.40 0.37 -10.92
CA ALA A 81 -3.18 1.59 -11.16
C ALA A 81 -2.57 2.84 -10.51
N TRP A 82 -1.83 2.70 -9.41
CA TRP A 82 -1.15 3.83 -8.73
C TRP A 82 0.21 4.18 -9.33
N ARG A 83 0.78 3.31 -10.17
CA ARG A 83 2.08 3.54 -10.85
C ARG A 83 1.92 4.26 -12.20
N GLY A 84 0.70 4.32 -12.74
CA GLY A 84 0.37 4.90 -14.05
C GLY A 84 0.12 6.40 -14.01
#